data_AF-A0AAD4QFZ7-F1
#
_entry.id   AF-A0AAD4QFZ7-F1
#
_cell.length_a   1.000
_cell.length_b   1.000
_cell.length_c   1.000
_cell.angle_alpha   90.00
_cell.angle_beta   90.00
_cell.angle_gamma   90.00
#
_symmetry.space_group_name_H-M   'P 1'
#
loop_
_entity.id
_entity.type
_entity.pdbx_description
1 polymer ?
#
loop_
_entity_poly.entity_id
_entity_poly.type
_entity_poly.pdbx_seq_one_letter_code
_entity_poly.pdbx_strand_id
1 'polypeptide(L)'
;MVCRPLHCTHSELVPVTNVACHSNTRHRRERVNTGPTHAQSNKGKGKQALHSQPTLFSQAQLEAIEARIDLLVHLGYSVFAFNQSIKTKVEPKTFVNALDPLLRLVKKRPGIIYLKRLTIVLDEDSEKGFGLTNAHSNLFTPYDIIALAPTTEATFSLACLTHTQPSPLSAHIISVPLDVPRLPFRMKHTMVRTALRNGAVFEIPYASALDNIAKRNWWAAAREVVRVTKGKGLIVTGGGMDVADSRAPRDVGNLVTFLGLAQDMAHNAATITPKSLVLRAQTRKTYRAVFSEPRVVIPATSAAVPRDVVECEHSGERPLEADTLRSSDGRPKKRTGDSTEPADAGHARKKKRKK
;
A
#
# COMPACT_ATOMS: atom_id res chain seq x y z
N MET A 1 8.45 -40.38 17.25
CA MET A 1 9.70 -40.08 17.98
C MET A 1 10.39 -38.95 17.21
N VAL A 2 10.49 -37.78 17.87
CA VAL A 2 11.43 -36.63 17.72
C VAL A 2 12.20 -36.53 16.38
N CYS A 3 12.16 -35.42 15.63
CA CYS A 3 12.83 -34.16 15.98
C CYS A 3 12.46 -33.03 14.99
N ARG A 4 12.13 -31.86 15.56
CA ARG A 4 12.44 -30.53 15.00
C ARG A 4 13.98 -30.36 15.02
N PRO A 5 14.61 -29.44 14.25
CA PRO A 5 14.49 -28.01 14.56
C PRO A 5 14.78 -27.00 13.41
N LEU A 6 14.72 -25.71 13.76
CA LEU A 6 15.30 -24.50 13.11
C LEU A 6 14.53 -23.92 11.90
N HIS A 7 13.69 -22.89 12.08
CA HIS A 7 14.04 -21.46 12.05
C HIS A 7 14.76 -21.00 10.76
N CYS A 8 13.98 -20.42 9.85
CA CYS A 8 14.46 -19.58 8.75
C CYS A 8 13.54 -18.35 8.65
N THR A 9 14.00 -17.22 9.20
CA THR A 9 13.50 -15.89 8.86
C THR A 9 14.31 -15.40 7.67
N HIS A 10 13.75 -15.54 6.45
CA HIS A 10 14.34 -14.95 5.26
C HIS A 10 13.80 -13.52 5.05
N SER A 11 14.70 -12.56 5.09
CA SER A 11 14.54 -11.23 4.52
C SER A 11 14.58 -11.33 2.99
N GLU A 12 13.42 -11.62 2.40
CA GLU A 12 13.23 -11.75 0.96
C GLU A 12 13.02 -10.37 0.30
N LEU A 13 14.01 -9.93 -0.48
CA LEU A 13 13.83 -8.98 -1.58
C LEU A 13 13.44 -9.81 -2.80
N VAL A 14 12.14 -10.03 -2.98
CA VAL A 14 11.63 -11.00 -3.94
C VAL A 14 10.46 -10.36 -4.72
N PRO A 15 10.24 -10.78 -5.96
CA PRO A 15 9.00 -11.53 -6.16
C PRO A 15 9.29 -12.97 -6.64
N VAL A 16 8.30 -13.83 -6.37
CA VAL A 16 8.39 -15.07 -5.59
C VAL A 16 8.47 -16.33 -6.46
N THR A 17 9.54 -17.11 -6.22
CA THR A 17 9.67 -18.59 -6.11
C THR A 17 9.88 -19.55 -7.30
N ASN A 18 10.89 -20.41 -7.07
CA ASN A 18 11.04 -21.88 -7.23
C ASN A 18 10.87 -22.48 -8.64
N VAL A 19 11.72 -23.41 -9.08
CA VAL A 19 11.94 -24.75 -8.52
C VAL A 19 13.32 -25.33 -8.91
N ALA A 20 13.83 -26.15 -7.99
CA ALA A 20 14.86 -27.18 -8.08
C ALA A 20 15.47 -27.56 -9.45
N CYS A 21 16.80 -27.68 -9.48
CA CYS A 21 17.48 -28.63 -10.35
C CYS A 21 18.55 -29.43 -9.60
N HIS A 22 18.45 -30.73 -9.80
CA HIS A 22 19.29 -31.83 -9.39
C HIS A 22 20.77 -31.63 -9.77
N SER A 23 21.68 -32.07 -8.89
CA SER A 23 22.98 -32.57 -9.31
C SER A 23 23.38 -33.80 -8.49
N ASN A 24 23.51 -34.91 -9.21
CA ASN A 24 24.02 -36.21 -8.84
C ASN A 24 25.33 -36.15 -8.03
N THR A 25 25.38 -36.84 -6.89
CA THR A 25 26.63 -37.49 -6.44
C THR A 25 26.30 -38.80 -5.71
N ARG A 26 26.74 -39.90 -6.30
CA ARG A 26 26.81 -41.25 -5.73
C ARG A 26 27.81 -41.27 -4.57
N HIS A 27 27.45 -41.90 -3.44
CA HIS A 27 28.32 -42.76 -2.61
C HIS A 27 27.43 -43.46 -1.57
N ARG A 28 27.12 -44.75 -1.76
CA ARG A 28 27.76 -45.94 -1.17
C ARG A 28 27.65 -46.00 0.37
N ARG A 29 26.71 -46.85 0.81
CA ARG A 29 26.63 -47.69 2.04
C ARG A 29 27.49 -47.29 3.25
N GLU A 30 26.85 -47.12 4.41
CA GLU A 30 26.95 -48.08 5.53
C GLU A 30 25.93 -47.79 6.64
N ARG A 31 25.33 -48.87 7.17
CA ARG A 31 24.50 -48.88 8.38
C ARG A 31 25.39 -49.23 9.57
N VAL A 32 25.37 -48.46 10.65
CA VAL A 32 25.61 -48.98 12.01
C VAL A 32 24.66 -48.28 12.97
N ASN A 33 24.12 -49.07 13.88
CA ASN A 33 23.03 -48.79 14.82
C ASN A 33 23.59 -48.66 16.25
N THR A 34 22.76 -48.15 17.18
CA THR A 34 22.90 -48.17 18.67
C THR A 34 23.90 -47.17 19.28
N GLY A 35 23.68 -46.46 20.38
CA GLY A 35 22.66 -46.35 21.44
C GLY A 35 23.11 -45.23 22.42
N PRO A 36 22.31 -44.78 23.40
CA PRO A 36 22.57 -43.54 24.15
C PRO A 36 23.26 -43.78 25.50
N THR A 37 24.15 -42.88 25.91
CA THR A 37 24.59 -42.75 27.31
C THR A 37 24.76 -41.29 27.72
N HIS A 38 24.12 -40.94 28.83
CA HIS A 38 24.23 -39.67 29.55
C HIS A 38 25.56 -39.58 30.30
N ALA A 39 26.19 -38.40 30.33
CA ALA A 39 27.05 -37.96 31.43
C ALA A 39 27.04 -36.43 31.55
N GLN A 40 26.70 -35.93 32.74
CA GLN A 40 26.83 -34.53 33.17
C GLN A 40 28.26 -34.26 33.63
N SER A 41 28.76 -33.02 33.48
CA SER A 41 29.50 -32.28 34.53
C SER A 41 30.11 -30.94 34.04
N ASN A 42 29.67 -29.86 34.72
CA ASN A 42 30.37 -28.66 35.20
C ASN A 42 31.03 -27.59 34.28
N LYS A 43 30.37 -26.42 34.32
CA LYS A 43 30.85 -25.06 34.69
C LYS A 43 32.33 -24.70 34.37
N GLY A 44 32.48 -23.79 33.40
CA GLY A 44 33.57 -22.82 33.32
C GLY A 44 33.03 -21.46 32.87
N LYS A 45 33.10 -20.45 33.75
CA LYS A 45 32.71 -19.06 33.47
C LYS A 45 33.71 -18.42 32.51
N GLY A 46 33.31 -18.18 31.26
CA GLY A 46 34.01 -17.35 30.29
C GLY A 46 33.19 -16.10 29.97
N LYS A 47 33.85 -14.94 30.05
CA LYS A 47 33.29 -13.59 29.94
C LYS A 47 32.44 -13.41 28.68
N GLN A 48 31.29 -12.75 28.85
CA GLN A 48 30.39 -12.31 27.79
C GLN A 48 31.13 -11.44 26.77
N ALA A 49 31.37 -11.99 25.59
CA ALA A 49 31.65 -11.17 24.42
C ALA A 49 30.32 -10.58 23.94
N LEU A 50 30.38 -9.28 23.68
CA LEU A 50 29.35 -8.39 23.18
C LEU A 50 28.40 -9.08 22.18
N HIS A 51 27.10 -8.97 22.45
CA HIS A 51 26.01 -9.54 21.67
C HIS A 51 26.07 -9.06 20.19
N SER A 52 26.74 -9.82 19.33
CA SER A 52 26.68 -9.62 17.88
C SER A 52 25.29 -9.99 17.41
N GLN A 53 24.47 -8.98 17.12
CA GLN A 53 23.22 -9.15 16.40
C GLN A 53 23.49 -10.02 15.16
N PRO A 54 22.67 -11.06 14.86
CA PRO A 54 22.86 -11.81 13.64
C PRO A 54 22.71 -10.86 12.46
N THR A 55 23.80 -10.63 11.72
CA THR A 55 23.77 -9.80 10.52
C THR A 55 22.88 -10.50 9.48
N LEU A 56 21.67 -9.98 9.28
CA LEU A 56 20.69 -10.54 8.34
C LEU A 56 21.19 -10.56 6.88
N PHE A 57 22.23 -9.79 6.57
CA PHE A 57 22.81 -9.67 5.24
C PHE A 57 24.32 -9.98 5.28
N SER A 58 24.75 -10.81 4.34
CA SER A 58 26.17 -11.07 4.09
C SER A 58 26.84 -9.88 3.38
N GLN A 59 28.14 -9.69 3.60
CA GLN A 59 28.93 -8.66 2.94
C GLN A 59 28.81 -8.72 1.40
N ALA A 60 28.84 -9.93 0.82
CA ALA A 60 28.69 -10.12 -0.62
C ALA A 60 27.31 -9.68 -1.14
N GLN A 61 26.26 -9.85 -0.33
CA GLN A 61 24.91 -9.41 -0.69
C GLN A 61 24.79 -7.88 -0.66
N LEU A 62 25.45 -7.23 0.31
CA LEU A 62 25.50 -5.78 0.38
C LEU A 62 26.22 -5.19 -0.83
N GLU A 63 27.38 -5.75 -1.20
CA GLU A 63 28.13 -5.32 -2.38
C GLU A 63 27.33 -5.49 -3.67
N ALA A 64 26.62 -6.60 -3.84
CA ALA A 64 25.73 -6.81 -4.99
C ALA A 64 24.59 -5.78 -5.04
N ILE A 65 23.99 -5.44 -3.89
CA ILE A 65 22.96 -4.41 -3.79
C ILE A 65 23.54 -3.03 -4.12
N GLU A 66 24.72 -2.69 -3.60
CA GLU A 66 25.38 -1.41 -3.89
C GLU A 66 25.70 -1.26 -5.38
N ALA A 67 26.27 -2.29 -5.99
CA ALA A 67 26.58 -2.32 -7.42
C ALA A 67 25.32 -2.18 -8.28
N ARG A 68 24.22 -2.82 -7.86
CA ARG A 68 22.93 -2.68 -8.54
C ARG A 68 22.38 -1.25 -8.45
N ILE A 69 22.50 -0.60 -7.29
CA ILE A 69 22.07 0.79 -7.14
C ILE A 69 22.94 1.71 -8.02
N ASP A 70 24.25 1.50 -8.08
CA ASP A 70 25.14 2.29 -8.95
C ASP A 70 24.74 2.18 -10.43
N LEU A 71 24.43 0.97 -10.91
CA LEU A 71 23.93 0.80 -12.27
C LEU A 71 22.61 1.55 -12.50
N LEU A 72 21.66 1.44 -11.58
CA LEU A 72 20.37 2.10 -11.74
C LEU A 72 20.49 3.62 -11.69
N VAL A 73 21.38 4.16 -10.86
CA VAL A 73 21.70 5.60 -10.87
C VAL A 73 22.31 6.01 -12.21
N HIS A 74 23.20 5.20 -12.77
CA HIS A 74 23.78 5.44 -14.10
C HIS A 74 22.72 5.41 -15.23
N LEU A 75 21.72 4.54 -15.12
CA LEU A 75 20.58 4.48 -16.04
C LEU A 75 19.61 5.67 -15.88
N GLY A 76 19.77 6.50 -14.85
CA GLY A 76 18.98 7.71 -14.62
C GLY A 76 17.81 7.56 -13.64
N TYR A 77 17.82 6.54 -12.77
CA TYR A 77 16.82 6.41 -11.72
C TYR A 77 17.18 7.25 -10.47
N SER A 78 16.19 7.93 -9.89
CA SER A 78 16.35 8.81 -8.72
C SER A 78 15.69 8.30 -7.44
N VAL A 79 14.65 7.48 -7.56
CA VAL A 79 13.87 6.98 -6.42
C VAL A 79 13.84 5.46 -6.45
N PHE A 80 14.24 4.83 -5.35
CA PHE A 80 14.29 3.38 -5.21
C PHE A 80 13.39 2.90 -4.07
N ALA A 81 12.58 1.88 -4.33
CA ALA A 81 11.78 1.22 -3.31
C ALA A 81 12.31 -0.19 -3.07
N PHE A 82 12.83 -0.45 -1.86
CA PHE A 82 13.26 -1.77 -1.45
C PHE A 82 12.04 -2.60 -1.07
N ASN A 83 11.84 -3.71 -1.76
CA ASN A 83 10.69 -4.57 -1.54
C ASN A 83 11.00 -5.66 -0.51
N GLN A 84 10.15 -5.83 0.50
CA GLN A 84 10.11 -7.03 1.33
C GLN A 84 8.83 -7.79 1.01
N SER A 85 8.92 -9.05 0.59
CA SER A 85 7.74 -9.86 0.30
C SER A 85 7.37 -10.79 1.45
N ILE A 86 6.07 -10.93 1.72
CA ILE A 86 5.55 -11.87 2.71
C ILE A 86 4.47 -12.71 2.05
N LYS A 87 4.65 -14.04 2.11
CA LYS A 87 3.73 -15.03 1.54
C LYS A 87 2.67 -15.50 2.52
N THR A 88 3.01 -15.51 3.81
CA THR A 88 2.11 -15.97 4.88
C THR A 88 1.38 -14.80 5.51
N LYS A 89 0.34 -15.12 6.30
CA LYS A 89 -0.30 -14.16 7.20
C LYS A 89 0.73 -13.36 8.00
N VAL A 90 0.53 -12.04 8.07
CA VAL A 90 1.34 -11.16 8.91
C VAL A 90 0.95 -11.38 10.37
N GLU A 91 1.83 -12.01 11.14
CA GLU A 91 1.67 -12.19 12.58
C GLU A 91 2.70 -11.35 13.35
N PRO A 92 2.34 -10.66 14.44
CA PRO A 92 3.27 -9.82 15.19
C PRO A 92 4.50 -10.54 15.74
N LYS A 93 4.39 -11.86 15.98
CA LYS A 93 5.45 -12.68 16.56
C LYS A 93 6.49 -13.14 15.53
N THR A 94 6.12 -13.21 14.25
CA THR A 94 6.97 -13.72 13.17
C THR A 94 7.45 -12.61 12.24
N PHE A 95 6.77 -11.47 12.24
CA PHE A 95 7.12 -10.34 11.40
C PHE A 95 8.40 -9.65 11.87
N VAL A 96 9.43 -9.70 11.03
CA VAL A 96 10.69 -8.99 11.23
C VAL A 96 10.90 -8.01 10.08
N ASN A 97 11.09 -6.73 10.40
CA ASN A 97 11.44 -5.73 9.39
C ASN A 97 12.92 -5.86 9.03
N ALA A 98 13.18 -6.37 7.82
CA ALA A 98 14.53 -6.57 7.33
C ALA A 98 15.10 -5.34 6.62
N LEU A 99 14.25 -4.42 6.20
CA LEU A 99 14.67 -3.25 5.42
C LEU A 99 15.31 -2.17 6.29
N ASP A 100 14.93 -2.06 7.56
CA ASP A 100 15.50 -1.07 8.48
C ASP A 100 17.01 -1.29 8.72
N PRO A 101 17.48 -2.52 9.04
CA PRO A 101 18.91 -2.80 9.10
C PRO A 101 19.62 -2.60 7.75
N LEU A 102 19.01 -3.03 6.64
CA LEU A 102 19.60 -2.92 5.31
C LEU A 102 19.89 -1.47 4.92
N LEU A 103 18.90 -0.58 5.09
CA LEU A 103 19.04 0.84 4.72
C LEU A 103 20.03 1.61 5.60
N ARG A 104 20.37 1.09 6.78
CA ARG A 104 21.45 1.65 7.61
C ARG A 104 22.84 1.26 7.12
N LEU A 105 22.95 0.11 6.47
CA LEU A 105 24.21 -0.43 5.93
C LEU A 105 24.54 0.12 4.54
N VAL A 106 23.52 0.36 3.72
CA VAL A 106 23.68 0.87 2.35
C VAL A 106 24.18 2.33 2.34
N LYS A 107 25.20 2.62 1.52
CA LYS A 107 25.69 3.99 1.32
C LYS A 107 24.62 4.93 0.78
N LYS A 108 24.48 6.09 1.44
CA LYS A 108 23.60 7.17 0.97
C LYS A 108 24.28 7.93 -0.16
N ARG A 109 23.54 8.13 -1.26
CA ARG A 109 23.99 8.88 -2.44
C ARG A 109 23.23 10.22 -2.50
N PRO A 110 23.87 11.32 -2.91
CA PRO A 110 23.19 12.61 -3.03
C PRO A 110 22.13 12.57 -4.14
N GLY A 111 20.97 13.18 -3.90
CA GLY A 111 19.89 13.24 -4.89
C GLY A 111 19.07 11.95 -5.07
N ILE A 112 19.38 10.88 -4.32
CA ILE A 112 18.67 9.60 -4.37
C ILE A 112 17.78 9.43 -3.15
N ILE A 113 16.53 9.02 -3.38
CA ILE A 113 15.56 8.74 -2.33
C ILE A 113 15.35 7.24 -2.20
N TYR A 114 15.51 6.71 -0.99
CA TYR A 114 15.25 5.31 -0.66
C TYR A 114 13.94 5.18 0.10
N LEU A 115 13.06 4.30 -0.38
CA LEU A 115 11.74 4.00 0.19
C LEU A 115 11.68 2.53 0.61
N LYS A 116 10.89 2.25 1.64
CA LYS A 116 10.57 0.89 2.09
C LYS A 116 9.22 0.46 1.54
N ARG A 117 9.20 -0.66 0.84
CA ARG A 117 7.98 -1.27 0.28
C ARG A 117 7.75 -2.64 0.90
N LEU A 118 6.54 -2.89 1.34
CA LEU A 118 6.08 -4.21 1.77
C LEU A 118 5.12 -4.78 0.72
N THR A 119 5.39 -5.97 0.20
CA THR A 119 4.46 -6.70 -0.68
C THR A 119 3.88 -7.90 0.07
N ILE A 120 2.57 -7.96 0.18
CA ILE A 120 1.85 -9.06 0.85
C ILE A 120 1.17 -9.89 -0.21
N VAL A 121 1.53 -11.16 -0.32
CA VAL A 121 0.83 -12.11 -1.18
C VAL A 121 -0.46 -12.52 -0.50
N LEU A 122 -1.58 -12.42 -1.22
CA LEU A 122 -2.91 -12.74 -0.70
C LEU A 122 -3.35 -14.07 -1.32
N ASP A 123 -3.20 -15.13 -0.55
CA ASP A 123 -3.61 -16.50 -0.88
C ASP A 123 -4.92 -16.89 -0.18
N GLU A 124 -5.53 -18.00 -0.61
CA GLU A 124 -6.78 -18.56 -0.04
C GLU A 124 -6.68 -18.78 1.47
N ASP A 125 -5.55 -19.31 1.94
CA ASP A 125 -5.30 -19.56 3.36
C ASP A 125 -5.22 -18.27 4.20
N SER A 126 -4.98 -17.13 3.53
CA SER A 126 -4.90 -15.81 4.18
C SER A 126 -6.25 -15.07 4.19
N GLU A 127 -7.29 -15.61 3.53
CA GLU A 127 -8.61 -14.95 3.36
C GLU A 127 -9.32 -14.58 4.65
N LYS A 128 -9.09 -15.33 5.72
CA LYS A 128 -9.74 -15.11 7.03
C LYS A 128 -9.00 -14.12 7.93
N GLY A 129 -7.83 -13.63 7.51
CA GLY A 129 -7.14 -12.59 8.26
C GLY A 129 -5.73 -12.34 7.76
N PHE A 130 -5.60 -11.55 6.71
CA PHE A 130 -4.33 -11.11 6.09
C PHE A 130 -3.37 -10.33 7.01
N GLY A 131 -3.69 -10.19 8.30
CA GLY A 131 -2.97 -9.33 9.24
C GLY A 131 -3.14 -7.83 8.95
N LEU A 132 -3.93 -7.47 7.94
CA LEU A 132 -4.32 -6.09 7.60
C LEU A 132 -5.47 -5.60 8.49
N THR A 133 -5.32 -5.75 9.79
CA THR A 133 -6.28 -5.26 10.79
C THR A 133 -5.68 -4.09 11.56
N ASN A 134 -6.52 -3.18 12.07
CA ASN A 134 -6.06 -2.00 12.81
C ASN A 134 -5.19 -2.38 14.04
N ALA A 135 -5.39 -3.57 14.61
CA ALA A 135 -4.58 -4.11 15.69
C ALA A 135 -3.10 -4.30 15.32
N HIS A 136 -2.78 -4.45 14.04
CA HIS A 136 -1.43 -4.66 13.52
C HIS A 136 -0.87 -3.44 12.78
N SER A 137 -1.54 -2.28 12.86
CA SER A 137 -1.11 -1.03 12.20
C SER A 137 0.35 -0.66 12.47
N ASN A 138 0.82 -0.88 13.70
CA ASN A 138 2.20 -0.62 14.11
C ASN A 138 3.27 -1.37 13.30
N LEU A 139 2.94 -2.54 12.73
CA LEU A 139 3.87 -3.31 11.89
C LEU A 139 4.09 -2.67 10.51
N PHE A 140 3.11 -1.90 10.05
CA PHE A 140 3.10 -1.30 8.72
C PHE A 140 3.61 0.15 8.73
N THR A 141 3.52 0.86 9.87
CA THR A 141 4.02 2.23 10.06
C THR A 141 5.47 2.43 9.58
N PRO A 142 6.41 1.49 9.78
CA PRO A 142 7.78 1.65 9.29
C PRO A 142 7.90 1.65 7.76
N TYR A 143 6.93 1.10 7.02
CA TYR A 143 6.98 1.00 5.56
C TYR A 143 6.35 2.23 4.92
N ASP A 144 6.96 2.71 3.84
CA ASP A 144 6.43 3.83 3.08
C ASP A 144 5.30 3.35 2.17
N ILE A 145 5.52 2.26 1.43
CA ILE A 145 4.60 1.73 0.44
C ILE A 145 4.11 0.35 0.86
N ILE A 146 2.81 0.10 0.74
CA ILE A 146 2.23 -1.26 0.86
C ILE A 146 1.68 -1.67 -0.49
N ALA A 147 2.09 -2.85 -0.93
CA ALA A 147 1.65 -3.52 -2.14
C ALA A 147 0.95 -4.84 -1.79
N LEU A 148 -0.08 -5.20 -2.55
CA LEU A 148 -0.80 -6.46 -2.41
C LEU A 148 -0.65 -7.27 -3.70
N ALA A 149 -0.33 -8.54 -3.58
CA ALA A 149 -0.24 -9.48 -4.70
C ALA A 149 -1.34 -10.54 -4.56
N PRO A 150 -2.55 -10.30 -5.07
CA PRO A 150 -3.63 -11.28 -5.00
C PRO A 150 -3.39 -12.47 -5.92
N THR A 151 -3.71 -13.68 -5.45
CA THR A 151 -3.60 -14.92 -6.23
C THR A 151 -4.96 -15.52 -6.58
N THR A 152 -6.06 -15.06 -5.98
CA THR A 152 -7.42 -15.57 -6.22
C THR A 152 -8.41 -14.48 -6.60
N GLU A 153 -9.60 -14.85 -7.12
CA GLU A 153 -10.64 -13.86 -7.46
C GLU A 153 -11.20 -13.18 -6.19
N ALA A 154 -11.36 -13.94 -5.10
CA ALA A 154 -11.81 -13.40 -3.83
C ALA A 154 -10.80 -12.40 -3.24
N THR A 155 -9.51 -12.76 -3.19
CA THR A 155 -8.45 -11.87 -2.71
C THR A 155 -8.27 -10.64 -3.59
N PHE A 156 -8.40 -10.77 -4.92
CA PHE A 156 -8.40 -9.63 -5.84
C PHE A 156 -9.55 -8.67 -5.56
N SER A 157 -10.75 -9.21 -5.33
CA SER A 157 -11.93 -8.40 -5.04
C SER A 157 -11.79 -7.60 -3.74
N LEU A 158 -11.25 -8.25 -2.71
CA LEU A 158 -10.99 -7.65 -1.40
C LEU A 158 -9.88 -6.59 -1.48
N ALA A 159 -8.80 -6.90 -2.20
CA ALA A 159 -7.71 -5.96 -2.44
C ALA A 159 -8.25 -4.67 -3.06
N CYS A 160 -9.09 -4.79 -4.09
CA CYS A 160 -9.67 -3.65 -4.81
C CYS A 160 -10.70 -2.85 -4.01
N LEU A 161 -11.62 -3.52 -3.30
CA LEU A 161 -12.77 -2.85 -2.65
C LEU A 161 -12.50 -2.39 -1.23
N THR A 162 -11.79 -3.20 -0.45
CA THR A 162 -11.61 -3.00 0.99
C THR A 162 -10.24 -2.40 1.30
N HIS A 163 -9.17 -3.01 0.77
CA HIS A 163 -7.82 -2.59 1.12
C HIS A 163 -7.33 -1.32 0.41
N THR A 164 -7.97 -0.89 -0.68
CA THR A 164 -7.63 0.41 -1.30
C THR A 164 -8.28 1.62 -0.61
N GLN A 165 -9.24 1.39 0.29
CA GLN A 165 -9.97 2.48 0.97
C GLN A 165 -9.01 3.31 1.84
N PRO A 166 -9.22 4.63 1.96
CA PRO A 166 -8.39 5.49 2.80
C PRO A 166 -8.37 5.00 4.26
N SER A 167 -7.23 4.47 4.67
CA SER A 167 -7.00 3.88 5.98
C SER A 167 -5.48 3.86 6.24
N PRO A 168 -5.01 3.82 7.51
CA PRO A 168 -3.60 3.59 7.82
C PRO A 168 -3.01 2.32 7.18
N LEU A 169 -3.87 1.36 6.80
CA LEU A 169 -3.52 0.10 6.16
C LEU A 169 -3.84 0.07 4.66
N SER A 170 -4.07 1.23 4.06
CA SER A 170 -4.54 1.33 2.67
C SER A 170 -3.46 0.88 1.68
N ALA A 171 -3.70 -0.16 0.89
CA ALA A 171 -2.78 -0.59 -0.15
C ALA A 171 -2.65 0.48 -1.26
N HIS A 172 -1.42 0.69 -1.71
CA HIS A 172 -1.12 1.65 -2.78
C HIS A 172 -0.93 0.96 -4.12
N ILE A 173 -0.27 -0.19 -4.10
CA ILE A 173 0.06 -0.95 -5.29
C ILE A 173 -0.70 -2.27 -5.26
N ILE A 174 -1.34 -2.63 -6.35
CA ILE A 174 -1.85 -3.97 -6.61
C ILE A 174 -0.92 -4.59 -7.64
N SER A 175 -0.07 -5.51 -7.19
CA SER A 175 0.87 -6.24 -8.03
C SER A 175 0.16 -7.43 -8.66
N VAL A 176 0.06 -7.44 -9.98
CA VAL A 176 -0.60 -8.54 -10.69
C VAL A 176 0.44 -9.65 -10.93
N PRO A 177 0.16 -10.92 -10.57
CA PRO A 177 1.08 -12.02 -10.90
C PRO A 177 1.06 -12.29 -12.41
N LEU A 178 2.12 -11.90 -13.11
CA LEU A 178 2.25 -12.05 -14.57
C LEU A 178 3.05 -13.28 -14.99
N ASP A 179 3.70 -13.95 -14.04
CA ASP A 179 4.58 -15.10 -14.29
C ASP A 179 3.79 -16.41 -14.51
N VAL A 180 2.52 -16.43 -14.09
CA VAL A 180 1.67 -17.62 -14.14
C VAL A 180 1.11 -17.83 -15.56
N PRO A 181 1.06 -19.08 -16.08
CA PRO A 181 0.57 -19.36 -17.43
C PRO A 181 -0.79 -18.78 -17.79
N ARG A 182 -1.67 -18.67 -16.78
CA ARG A 182 -2.97 -18.03 -16.90
C ARG A 182 -3.22 -17.21 -15.66
N LEU A 183 -3.69 -15.98 -15.85
CA LEU A 183 -4.10 -15.13 -14.75
C LEU A 183 -5.19 -15.85 -13.92
N PRO A 184 -5.02 -15.98 -12.59
CA PRO A 184 -5.90 -16.81 -11.78
C PRO A 184 -7.29 -16.20 -11.56
N PHE A 185 -7.47 -14.91 -11.85
CA PHE A 185 -8.73 -14.21 -11.73
C PHE A 185 -9.04 -13.37 -12.96
N ARG A 186 -10.32 -13.09 -13.20
CA ARG A 186 -10.76 -12.16 -14.26
C ARG A 186 -10.84 -10.73 -13.72
N MET A 187 -10.11 -9.81 -14.34
CA MET A 187 -10.17 -8.39 -13.96
C MET A 187 -11.45 -7.72 -14.47
N LYS A 188 -12.41 -7.53 -13.58
CA LYS A 188 -13.66 -6.79 -13.85
C LYS A 188 -13.38 -5.28 -13.86
N HIS A 189 -13.85 -4.58 -14.90
CA HIS A 189 -13.60 -3.14 -15.08
C HIS A 189 -14.20 -2.29 -13.94
N THR A 190 -15.31 -2.73 -13.33
CA THR A 190 -15.95 -2.06 -12.19
C THR A 190 -15.06 -2.06 -10.95
N MET A 191 -14.43 -3.19 -10.66
CA MET A 191 -13.53 -3.39 -9.52
C MET A 191 -12.26 -2.56 -9.67
N VAL A 192 -11.63 -2.64 -10.85
CA VAL A 192 -10.43 -1.88 -11.20
C VAL A 192 -10.70 -0.37 -11.15
N ARG A 193 -11.82 0.09 -11.71
CA ARG A 193 -12.19 1.52 -11.65
C ARG A 193 -12.41 2.00 -10.22
N THR A 194 -12.99 1.17 -9.35
CA THR A 194 -13.14 1.50 -7.93
C THR A 194 -11.78 1.62 -7.25
N ALA A 195 -10.86 0.66 -7.46
CA ALA A 195 -9.50 0.73 -6.95
C ALA A 195 -8.75 1.98 -7.44
N LEU A 196 -8.86 2.31 -8.73
CA LEU A 196 -8.26 3.52 -9.32
C LEU A 196 -8.85 4.80 -8.75
N ARG A 197 -10.18 4.87 -8.54
CA ARG A 197 -10.84 6.03 -7.91
C ARG A 197 -10.41 6.19 -6.46
N ASN A 198 -10.25 5.07 -5.76
CA ASN A 198 -9.71 5.08 -4.41
C ASN A 198 -8.25 5.52 -4.40
N GLY A 199 -7.55 5.48 -5.54
CA GLY A 199 -6.18 5.95 -5.77
C GLY A 199 -5.10 4.86 -5.63
N ALA A 200 -5.50 3.60 -5.74
CA ALA A 200 -4.55 2.50 -5.93
C ALA A 200 -4.04 2.45 -7.36
N VAL A 201 -2.86 1.85 -7.53
CA VAL A 201 -2.14 1.75 -8.79
C VAL A 201 -1.83 0.29 -9.08
N PHE A 202 -1.91 -0.10 -10.35
CA PHE A 202 -1.60 -1.44 -10.81
C PHE A 202 -0.14 -1.50 -11.26
N GLU A 203 0.57 -2.51 -10.77
CA GLU A 203 1.97 -2.75 -11.12
C GLU A 203 2.09 -3.85 -12.16
N ILE A 204 2.96 -3.60 -13.15
CA ILE A 204 3.41 -4.58 -14.15
C ILE A 204 4.93 -4.76 -13.94
N PRO A 205 5.40 -5.89 -13.36
CA PRO A 205 6.81 -6.22 -13.35
C PRO A 205 7.27 -6.58 -14.77
N TYR A 206 8.32 -5.99 -15.31
CA TYR A 206 8.74 -6.21 -16.70
C TYR A 206 9.78 -7.32 -16.90
N ALA A 207 10.46 -7.80 -15.85
CA ALA A 207 11.48 -8.86 -16.01
C ALA A 207 10.93 -10.09 -16.74
N SER A 208 9.69 -10.50 -16.45
CA SER A 208 9.08 -11.66 -17.12
C SER A 208 8.75 -11.42 -18.60
N ALA A 209 8.86 -10.19 -19.10
CA ALA A 209 8.81 -9.90 -20.53
C ALA A 209 10.12 -10.28 -21.25
N LEU A 210 11.23 -10.31 -20.50
CA LEU A 210 12.57 -10.66 -21.00
C LEU A 210 12.83 -12.17 -20.92
N ASP A 211 12.16 -12.88 -20.01
CA ASP A 211 12.27 -14.34 -19.90
C ASP A 211 11.61 -15.07 -21.08
N ASN A 212 12.31 -16.04 -21.67
CA ASN A 212 11.84 -16.78 -22.83
C ASN A 212 10.62 -17.66 -22.54
N ILE A 213 10.47 -18.15 -21.31
CA ILE A 213 9.38 -19.06 -20.93
C ILE A 213 8.13 -18.27 -20.56
N ALA A 214 8.28 -17.28 -19.67
CA ALA A 214 7.15 -16.48 -19.17
C ALA A 214 6.67 -15.40 -20.16
N LYS A 215 7.47 -14.99 -21.16
CA LYS A 215 7.15 -13.88 -22.08
C LYS A 215 5.75 -13.94 -22.68
N ARG A 216 5.33 -15.10 -23.21
CA ARG A 216 4.00 -15.23 -23.83
C ARG A 216 2.87 -14.97 -22.82
N ASN A 217 3.03 -15.49 -21.61
CA ASN A 217 2.05 -15.37 -20.53
C ASN A 217 2.00 -13.93 -20.03
N TRP A 218 3.18 -13.32 -19.88
CA TRP A 218 3.35 -11.93 -19.53
C TRP A 218 2.63 -11.01 -20.51
N TRP A 219 2.84 -11.17 -21.82
CA TRP A 219 2.16 -10.34 -22.84
C TRP A 219 0.64 -10.45 -22.78
N ALA A 220 0.12 -11.66 -22.57
CA ALA A 220 -1.32 -11.89 -22.45
C ALA A 220 -1.90 -11.22 -21.19
N ALA A 221 -1.25 -11.41 -20.04
CA ALA A 221 -1.69 -10.86 -18.77
C ALA A 221 -1.51 -9.33 -18.70
N ALA A 222 -0.39 -8.78 -19.17
CA ALA A 222 -0.12 -7.34 -19.21
C ALA A 222 -1.11 -6.60 -20.12
N ARG A 223 -1.45 -7.16 -21.29
CA ARG A 223 -2.51 -6.60 -22.16
C ARG A 223 -3.86 -6.57 -21.47
N GLU A 224 -4.18 -7.59 -20.68
CA GLU A 224 -5.40 -7.62 -19.89
C GLU A 224 -5.42 -6.52 -18.81
N VAL A 225 -4.29 -6.26 -18.13
CA VAL A 225 -4.14 -5.15 -17.17
C VAL A 225 -4.34 -3.80 -17.86
N VAL A 226 -3.70 -3.61 -19.01
CA VAL A 226 -3.81 -2.38 -19.81
C VAL A 226 -5.25 -2.17 -20.29
N ARG A 227 -5.93 -3.24 -20.73
CA ARG A 227 -7.33 -3.20 -21.17
C ARG A 227 -8.28 -2.70 -20.06
N VAL A 228 -8.06 -3.13 -18.81
CA VAL A 228 -8.95 -2.76 -17.68
C VAL A 228 -8.60 -1.42 -17.05
N THR A 229 -7.32 -1.04 -17.03
CA THR A 229 -6.86 0.24 -16.48
C THR A 229 -7.02 1.39 -17.47
N LYS A 230 -7.03 1.10 -18.78
CA LYS A 230 -6.98 2.10 -19.87
C LYS A 230 -5.80 3.06 -19.73
N GLY A 231 -4.68 2.55 -19.20
CA GLY A 231 -3.45 3.32 -18.95
C GLY A 231 -3.47 4.22 -17.71
N LYS A 232 -4.59 4.28 -16.97
CA LYS A 232 -4.68 5.08 -15.74
C LYS A 232 -4.16 4.29 -14.54
N GLY A 233 -3.37 4.93 -13.70
CA GLY A 233 -2.86 4.32 -12.47
C GLY A 233 -2.08 3.04 -12.77
N LEU A 234 -1.13 3.12 -13.69
CA LEU A 234 -0.22 2.04 -14.04
C LEU A 234 1.22 2.41 -13.66
N ILE A 235 1.94 1.47 -13.05
CA ILE A 235 3.39 1.57 -12.78
C ILE A 235 4.08 0.34 -13.34
N VAL A 236 5.30 0.52 -13.80
CA VAL A 236 6.15 -0.57 -14.30
C VAL A 236 7.38 -0.70 -13.41
N THR A 237 7.71 -1.93 -13.04
CA THR A 237 8.79 -2.23 -12.10
C THR A 237 9.75 -3.29 -12.64
N GLY A 238 10.98 -3.28 -12.12
CA GLY A 238 12.04 -4.20 -12.54
C GLY A 238 11.66 -5.67 -12.48
N GLY A 239 11.03 -6.13 -11.39
CA GLY A 239 10.65 -7.53 -11.17
C GLY A 239 11.81 -8.51 -11.00
N GLY A 240 12.92 -8.33 -11.71
CA GLY A 240 14.06 -9.24 -11.75
C GLY A 240 15.09 -8.99 -10.64
N MET A 241 15.83 -10.03 -10.30
CA MET A 241 16.95 -9.97 -9.36
C MET A 241 18.26 -9.56 -10.04
N ASP A 242 18.39 -9.89 -11.34
CA ASP A 242 19.63 -9.72 -12.07
C ASP A 242 19.84 -8.28 -12.55
N VAL A 243 21.10 -7.89 -12.49
CA VAL A 243 21.59 -6.59 -12.98
C VAL A 243 21.39 -6.50 -14.50
N ALA A 244 21.54 -7.63 -15.21
CA ALA A 244 21.40 -7.73 -16.66
C ALA A 244 19.97 -7.44 -17.18
N ASP A 245 18.96 -7.56 -16.33
CA ASP A 245 17.56 -7.28 -16.68
C ASP A 245 17.21 -5.80 -16.52
N SER A 246 18.08 -4.99 -15.91
CA SER A 246 17.83 -3.57 -15.71
C SER A 246 17.83 -2.84 -17.06
N ARG A 247 16.80 -2.03 -17.29
CA ARG A 247 16.63 -1.21 -18.51
C ARG A 247 16.49 0.26 -18.14
N ALA A 248 16.82 1.15 -19.07
CA ALA A 248 16.62 2.59 -18.86
C ALA A 248 15.11 2.93 -18.83
N PRO A 249 14.68 3.98 -18.10
CA PRO A 249 13.27 4.35 -17.99
C PRO A 249 12.56 4.57 -19.34
N ARG A 250 13.27 5.09 -20.35
CA ARG A 250 12.72 5.29 -21.71
C ARG A 250 12.48 3.97 -22.43
N ASP A 251 13.37 2.99 -22.28
CA ASP A 251 13.21 1.67 -22.89
C ASP A 251 12.02 0.94 -22.26
N VAL A 252 11.86 1.07 -20.94
CA VAL A 252 10.69 0.57 -20.23
C VAL A 252 9.42 1.26 -20.75
N GLY A 253 9.45 2.58 -20.99
CA GLY A 253 8.35 3.31 -21.61
C GLY A 253 7.99 2.78 -23.01
N ASN A 254 8.99 2.47 -23.83
CA ASN A 254 8.78 1.86 -25.14
C ASN A 254 8.22 0.44 -25.04
N LEU A 255 8.61 -0.34 -24.02
CA LEU A 255 7.98 -1.65 -23.77
C LEU A 255 6.48 -1.53 -23.51
N VAL A 256 6.08 -0.50 -22.76
CA VAL A 256 4.67 -0.25 -22.41
C VAL A 256 3.85 0.17 -23.62
N THR A 257 4.43 0.85 -24.61
CA THR A 257 3.68 1.26 -25.81
C THR A 257 3.29 0.07 -26.68
N PHE A 258 4.11 -0.99 -26.70
CA PHE A 258 3.75 -2.27 -27.33
C PHE A 258 2.56 -2.98 -26.67
N LEU A 259 2.17 -2.62 -25.44
CA LEU A 259 0.95 -3.11 -24.80
C LEU A 259 -0.32 -2.43 -25.32
N GLY A 260 -0.20 -1.45 -26.24
CA GLY A 260 -1.30 -0.70 -26.81
C GLY A 260 -1.65 0.58 -26.06
N LEU A 261 -0.71 1.13 -25.29
CA LEU A 261 -0.83 2.43 -24.65
C LEU A 261 -0.20 3.54 -25.50
N ALA A 262 -0.80 4.73 -25.47
CA ALA A 262 -0.20 5.92 -26.05
C ALA A 262 1.12 6.28 -25.34
N GLN A 263 2.06 6.89 -26.08
CA GLN A 263 3.37 7.28 -25.57
C GLN A 263 3.28 8.15 -24.31
N ASP A 264 2.33 9.09 -24.27
CA ASP A 264 2.14 9.98 -23.12
C ASP A 264 1.74 9.20 -21.86
N MET A 265 0.86 8.21 -22.01
CA MET A 265 0.41 7.35 -20.91
C MET A 265 1.53 6.43 -20.43
N ALA A 266 2.35 5.92 -21.34
CA ALA A 266 3.54 5.15 -21.00
C ALA A 266 4.58 6.00 -20.25
N HIS A 267 4.82 7.24 -20.69
CA HIS A 267 5.68 8.17 -19.98
C HIS A 267 5.14 8.52 -18.58
N ASN A 268 3.82 8.68 -18.45
CA ASN A 268 3.16 8.94 -17.17
C ASN A 268 3.28 7.77 -16.19
N ALA A 269 3.40 6.53 -16.67
CA ALA A 269 3.62 5.35 -15.83
C ALA A 269 5.00 5.36 -15.15
N ALA A 270 5.99 6.03 -15.75
CA ALA A 270 7.34 6.17 -15.20
C ALA A 270 7.54 7.47 -14.38
N THR A 271 6.73 8.52 -14.62
CA THR A 271 6.97 9.86 -14.05
C THR A 271 5.87 10.30 -13.08
N ILE A 272 4.68 10.64 -13.59
CA ILE A 272 3.59 11.24 -12.81
C ILE A 272 2.98 10.23 -11.85
N THR A 273 2.73 9.01 -12.31
CA THR A 273 2.02 7.99 -11.51
C THR A 273 2.83 7.58 -10.27
N PRO A 274 4.12 7.21 -10.38
CA PRO A 274 4.96 6.95 -9.20
C PRO A 274 5.06 8.14 -8.25
N LYS A 275 5.19 9.37 -8.77
CA LYS A 275 5.23 10.59 -7.95
C LYS A 275 3.94 10.75 -7.14
N SER A 276 2.78 10.61 -7.77
CA SER A 276 1.48 10.68 -7.10
C SER A 276 1.30 9.56 -6.06
N LEU A 277 1.82 8.37 -6.35
CA LEU A 277 1.80 7.24 -5.42
C LEU A 277 2.64 7.51 -4.17
N VAL A 278 3.84 8.06 -4.31
CA VAL A 278 4.71 8.39 -3.16
C VAL A 278 4.08 9.47 -2.28
N LEU A 279 3.46 10.50 -2.89
CA LEU A 279 2.75 11.53 -2.14
C LEU A 279 1.56 10.95 -1.37
N ARG A 280 0.74 10.14 -2.04
CA ARG A 280 -0.35 9.42 -1.36
C ARG A 280 0.20 8.55 -0.23
N ALA A 281 1.32 7.89 -0.43
CA ALA A 281 1.90 7.02 0.58
C ALA A 281 2.27 7.75 1.89
N GLN A 282 2.71 9.00 1.77
CA GLN A 282 2.96 9.86 2.93
C GLN A 282 1.69 10.19 3.72
N THR A 283 0.52 10.29 3.06
CA THR A 283 -0.75 10.64 3.72
C THR A 283 -1.17 9.64 4.78
N ARG A 284 -0.71 8.38 4.71
CA ARG A 284 -0.99 7.36 5.75
C ARG A 284 -0.28 7.64 7.07
N LYS A 285 0.88 8.31 7.00
CA LYS A 285 1.67 8.66 8.18
C LYS A 285 1.17 9.94 8.85
N THR A 286 0.36 10.71 8.12
CA THR A 286 -0.18 11.99 8.57
C THR A 286 -1.63 11.86 9.01
N TYR A 287 -2.06 12.68 9.96
CA TYR A 287 -3.46 12.74 10.36
C TYR A 287 -4.33 13.35 9.24
N ARG A 288 -5.40 12.64 8.83
CA ARG A 288 -6.38 13.09 7.82
C ARG A 288 -5.75 13.64 6.52
N ALA A 289 -4.64 13.05 6.08
CA ALA A 289 -3.92 13.45 4.85
C ALA A 289 -3.38 14.90 4.84
N VAL A 290 -3.13 15.48 6.02
CA VAL A 290 -2.49 16.79 6.13
C VAL A 290 -0.98 16.65 5.92
N PHE A 291 -0.46 17.21 4.84
CA PHE A 291 0.97 17.10 4.47
C PHE A 291 1.91 18.01 5.28
N SER A 292 1.38 19.01 5.97
CA SER A 292 2.16 19.99 6.73
C SER A 292 2.03 19.76 8.23
N GLU A 293 3.11 20.01 8.97
CA GLU A 293 3.03 20.13 10.42
C GLU A 293 2.07 21.29 10.78
N PRO A 294 1.08 21.07 11.66
CA PRO A 294 0.19 22.14 12.07
C PRO A 294 0.96 23.17 12.89
N ARG A 295 1.18 24.37 12.32
CA ARG A 295 1.79 25.49 13.05
C ARG A 295 0.76 26.06 14.03
N VAL A 296 0.97 25.81 15.32
CA VAL A 296 0.17 26.43 16.38
C VAL A 296 0.55 27.91 16.46
N VAL A 297 -0.37 28.79 16.07
CA VAL A 297 -0.24 30.24 16.29
C VAL A 297 -1.03 30.57 17.55
N ILE A 298 -0.32 30.80 18.66
CA ILE A 298 -0.93 31.28 19.90
C ILE A 298 -1.07 32.81 19.76
N PRO A 299 -2.29 33.38 19.75
CA PRO A 299 -2.46 34.83 19.76
C PRO A 299 -1.91 35.40 21.08
N ALA A 300 -1.12 36.48 21.00
CA ALA A 300 -0.42 37.09 22.13
C ALA A 300 -1.33 37.61 23.26
N THR A 301 -2.64 37.68 23.04
CA THR A 301 -3.63 38.21 24.00
C THR A 301 -4.03 37.25 25.11
N SER A 302 -3.55 36.00 25.12
CA SER A 302 -3.86 35.02 26.18
C SER A 302 -2.78 34.87 27.25
N ALA A 303 -1.70 35.65 27.20
CA ALA A 303 -0.80 35.78 28.34
C ALA A 303 -1.51 36.61 29.42
N ALA A 304 -1.91 35.94 30.50
CA ALA A 304 -2.62 36.52 31.62
C ALA A 304 -1.94 37.80 32.13
N VAL A 305 -2.65 38.92 32.02
CA VAL A 305 -2.33 40.14 32.77
C VAL A 305 -2.80 39.91 34.21
N PRO A 306 -1.94 40.06 35.23
CA PRO A 306 -2.39 40.08 36.62
C PRO A 306 -3.34 41.25 36.80
N ARG A 307 -4.58 40.98 37.22
CA ARG A 307 -5.54 42.04 37.55
C ARG A 307 -5.21 42.56 38.95
N ASP A 308 -4.38 43.59 39.00
CA ASP A 308 -4.30 44.45 40.18
C ASP A 308 -5.57 45.31 40.28
N VAL A 309 -6.03 45.40 41.51
CA VAL A 309 -7.25 46.06 41.97
C VAL A 309 -7.10 47.57 41.84
N VAL A 310 -7.99 48.25 41.13
CA VAL A 310 -8.25 49.68 41.35
C VAL A 310 -9.76 49.94 41.29
N GLU A 311 -10.25 50.42 42.42
CA GLU A 311 -11.60 50.82 42.79
C GLU A 311 -11.84 52.28 42.37
N CYS A 312 -13.05 52.61 41.89
CA CYS A 312 -13.57 53.99 41.85
C CYS A 312 -15.11 53.97 41.93
N GLU A 313 -15.60 54.35 43.12
CA GLU A 313 -16.95 54.83 43.47
C GLU A 313 -17.24 56.22 42.81
N HIS A 314 -18.42 56.84 42.74
CA HIS A 314 -19.87 56.52 42.78
C HIS A 314 -20.60 57.84 42.43
N SER A 315 -21.69 57.80 41.65
CA SER A 315 -22.87 58.72 41.68
C SER A 315 -23.68 58.47 40.41
N GLY A 316 -24.98 58.16 40.35
CA GLY A 316 -26.06 58.24 41.33
C GLY A 316 -27.27 58.80 40.58
N GLU A 317 -28.26 57.97 40.24
CA GLU A 317 -29.71 58.27 40.22
C GLU A 317 -30.53 57.06 39.70
N ARG A 318 -31.67 56.83 40.37
CA ARG A 318 -32.71 55.80 40.18
C ARG A 318 -34.06 56.52 40.46
N PRO A 319 -35.25 55.91 40.35
CA PRO A 319 -35.79 54.91 39.40
C PRO A 319 -37.24 55.30 38.95
N LEU A 320 -37.90 54.59 38.03
CA LEU A 320 -39.38 54.41 38.09
C LEU A 320 -39.83 53.10 37.41
N GLU A 321 -40.73 52.42 38.13
CA GLU A 321 -41.51 51.20 37.87
C GLU A 321 -42.64 51.45 36.82
N ALA A 322 -43.54 50.58 36.37
CA ALA A 322 -44.03 49.26 36.75
C ALA A 322 -44.87 48.64 35.59
N ASP A 323 -45.08 47.33 35.69
CA ASP A 323 -46.12 46.43 35.11
C ASP A 323 -47.38 47.03 34.46
N THR A 324 -47.90 46.40 33.39
CA THR A 324 -49.19 45.66 33.44
C THR A 324 -49.51 44.82 32.20
N LEU A 325 -50.24 43.72 32.47
CA LEU A 325 -50.71 42.64 31.61
C LEU A 325 -52.10 42.90 30.97
N ARG A 326 -52.34 42.16 29.86
CA ARG A 326 -53.62 41.62 29.33
C ARG A 326 -54.65 42.57 28.67
N SER A 327 -55.00 42.27 27.41
CA SER A 327 -56.27 41.61 27.05
C SER A 327 -56.32 41.26 25.55
N SER A 328 -56.88 40.09 25.27
CA SER A 328 -57.26 39.53 23.99
C SER A 328 -58.40 40.30 23.32
N ASP A 329 -58.41 40.37 21.99
CA ASP A 329 -59.64 40.21 21.21
C ASP A 329 -59.35 39.80 19.75
N GLY A 330 -60.11 38.82 19.27
CA GLY A 330 -60.01 38.29 17.92
C GLY A 330 -60.95 39.00 16.95
N ARG A 331 -60.59 39.00 15.66
CA ARG A 331 -61.35 38.39 14.54
C ARG A 331 -60.81 38.91 13.19
N PRO A 332 -60.83 38.09 12.11
CA PRO A 332 -60.14 38.35 10.85
C PRO A 332 -61.08 38.75 9.70
N LYS A 333 -60.48 39.17 8.58
CA LYS A 333 -60.95 39.24 7.16
C LYS A 333 -60.40 40.53 6.53
N LYS A 334 -60.16 40.70 5.22
CA LYS A 334 -60.24 39.92 3.97
C LYS A 334 -59.87 40.94 2.90
N ARG A 335 -59.06 40.58 1.90
CA ARG A 335 -59.11 41.14 0.53
C ARG A 335 -58.37 40.15 -0.39
N THR A 336 -59.12 39.24 -1.01
CA THR A 336 -59.76 39.29 -2.35
C THR A 336 -58.89 38.53 -3.36
N GLY A 337 -59.39 37.38 -3.79
CA GLY A 337 -58.93 36.68 -4.99
C GLY A 337 -59.97 36.78 -6.10
N ASP A 338 -59.56 36.41 -7.31
CA ASP A 338 -60.25 35.53 -8.28
C ASP A 338 -59.32 35.41 -9.50
N SER A 339 -58.78 34.21 -9.84
CA SER A 339 -59.36 33.12 -10.66
C SER A 339 -59.46 33.52 -12.16
N THR A 340 -59.08 32.68 -13.12
CA THR A 340 -59.75 31.41 -13.45
C THR A 340 -58.89 30.58 -14.43
N GLU A 341 -58.80 29.26 -14.20
CA GLU A 341 -58.72 28.26 -15.27
C GLU A 341 -60.10 28.14 -15.96
N PRO A 342 -60.22 27.35 -17.04
CA PRO A 342 -60.93 26.09 -16.82
C PRO A 342 -60.36 24.86 -17.57
N ALA A 343 -60.71 23.71 -17.00
CA ALA A 343 -60.54 22.34 -17.48
C ALA A 343 -61.58 21.95 -18.56
N ASP A 344 -61.30 20.92 -19.38
CA ASP A 344 -61.79 19.53 -19.15
C ASP A 344 -61.56 18.56 -20.36
N ALA A 345 -61.35 17.30 -19.99
CA ALA A 345 -61.69 16.00 -20.60
C ALA A 345 -61.20 15.53 -21.99
N GLY A 346 -60.60 14.32 -22.00
CA GLY A 346 -61.20 13.21 -22.76
C GLY A 346 -60.31 12.28 -23.61
N HIS A 347 -59.89 11.14 -23.03
CA HIS A 347 -59.76 9.78 -23.61
C HIS A 347 -58.90 9.47 -24.87
N ALA A 348 -57.97 8.49 -24.75
CA ALA A 348 -58.07 7.19 -25.44
C ALA A 348 -56.96 6.17 -25.02
N ARG A 349 -57.40 4.96 -24.66
CA ARG A 349 -56.60 3.72 -24.50
C ARG A 349 -56.17 3.16 -25.87
N LYS A 350 -55.02 2.46 -25.94
CA LYS A 350 -54.86 1.30 -26.84
C LYS A 350 -53.89 0.24 -26.31
N LYS A 351 -54.34 -1.03 -26.35
CA LYS A 351 -53.61 -2.26 -26.01
C LYS A 351 -53.52 -3.13 -27.27
N LYS A 352 -52.44 -3.94 -27.37
CA LYS A 352 -52.17 -5.15 -28.19
C LYS A 352 -51.89 -5.02 -29.71
N ARG A 353 -50.79 -5.65 -30.16
CA ARG A 353 -50.79 -7.05 -30.67
C ARG A 353 -49.38 -7.68 -30.75
N LYS A 354 -49.37 -8.96 -30.39
CA LYS A 354 -48.38 -10.01 -30.70
C LYS A 354 -48.44 -10.30 -32.21
N LYS A 355 -47.30 -10.61 -32.82
CA LYS A 355 -47.21 -11.55 -33.93
C LYS A 355 -46.09 -12.54 -33.61
#